data_AF-A0A2W2C6Y9-F1
#
_entry.id   AF-A0A2W2C6Y9-F1
#
_cell.length_a   1.000
_cell.length_b   1.000
_cell.length_c   1.000
_cell.angle_alpha   90.00
_cell.angle_beta   90.00
_cell.angle_gamma   90.00
#
_symmetry.space_group_name_H-M   'P 1'
#
loop_
_entity.id
_entity.type
_entity.pdbx_description
1 polymer ?
#
loop_
_entity_poly.entity_id
_entity_poly.type
_entity_poly.pdbx_seq_one_letter_code
_entity_poly.pdbx_strand_id
1 'polypeptide(L)'
;MSITVHRAAVVFSPHFAVLVNPPDPAEAARLRAGGGGARALEWVLDGMVADDPTEGRQTLSGLIETFRQAGLSEETAQQFAQAAVERGEAEAGHGDVDLGLSAAVRDAAHEEALSLASAVHGGRTRVSDMVAGTTPPLRTLYEGAYGDAMRAAHLEGVDLLANFPVATLSFGYSRGDLAPGAARLVPFRDRGQIRAYGSLSRTEALLFRLDPTHVYRHLAARGHALPEVADARAARIGLLQSVELPYPTQEQYHPLGGDLIRLVHSYAHRAIRRLAAFAGIERDGLAEYLVPHHLAFVIYAASRGDFVLGGLQAVFETSLHRFLDDLVDGESRCALDPGCRSGGGACMACLHLGEPSCRWFNRFLDRSELFSPHGFLLGAS
;
A
#
# COMPACT_ATOMS: atom_id res chain seq x y z
N MET A 1 29.89 -9.90 47.38
CA MET A 1 29.96 -10.56 46.06
C MET A 1 28.65 -10.24 45.34
N SER A 2 28.64 -9.25 44.43
CA SER A 2 27.43 -8.90 43.67
C SER A 2 27.29 -9.87 42.50
N ILE A 3 26.26 -10.71 42.52
CA ILE A 3 25.94 -11.58 41.39
C ILE A 3 25.27 -10.72 40.33
N THR A 4 26.00 -10.38 39.27
CA THR A 4 25.43 -9.73 38.10
C THR A 4 24.68 -10.80 37.32
N VAL A 5 23.35 -10.82 37.44
CA VAL A 5 22.51 -11.72 36.64
C VAL A 5 22.70 -11.33 35.18
N HIS A 6 23.33 -12.20 34.40
CA HIS A 6 23.52 -12.00 32.96
C HIS A 6 22.15 -11.94 32.27
N ARG A 7 21.67 -10.73 31.96
CA ARG A 7 20.58 -10.56 30.99
C ARG A 7 21.17 -10.82 29.61
N ALA A 8 20.68 -11.83 28.90
CA ALA A 8 21.14 -12.18 27.54
C ALA A 8 21.14 -10.98 26.57
N ALA A 9 20.22 -10.02 26.78
CA ALA A 9 20.12 -8.77 26.03
C ALA A 9 21.33 -7.82 26.16
N VAL A 10 22.20 -7.98 27.16
CA VAL A 10 23.38 -7.10 27.36
C VAL A 10 24.55 -7.50 26.45
N VAL A 11 24.50 -8.68 25.82
CA VAL A 11 25.63 -9.22 25.03
C VAL A 11 25.26 -9.45 23.56
N PHE A 12 23.97 -9.63 23.24
CA PHE A 12 23.49 -10.00 21.92
C PHE A 12 22.17 -9.31 21.61
N SER A 13 22.13 -8.56 20.51
CA SER A 13 20.90 -7.98 19.94
C SER A 13 20.72 -8.51 18.51
N PRO A 14 19.73 -9.38 18.26
CA PRO A 14 19.44 -9.84 16.89
C PRO A 14 18.89 -8.70 16.05
N HIS A 15 19.25 -8.69 14.76
CA HIS A 15 18.75 -7.74 13.78
C HIS A 15 17.84 -8.45 12.78
N PHE A 16 16.71 -7.80 12.51
CA PHE A 16 15.68 -8.32 11.62
C PHE A 16 15.31 -7.30 10.55
N ALA A 17 14.81 -7.80 9.43
CA ALA A 17 14.13 -7.02 8.40
C ALA A 17 12.79 -7.68 8.11
N VAL A 18 11.76 -6.88 7.84
CA VAL A 18 10.45 -7.39 7.42
C VAL A 18 10.29 -7.11 5.93
N LEU A 19 10.15 -8.16 5.15
CA LEU A 19 9.77 -8.08 3.74
C LEU A 19 8.25 -8.29 3.67
N VAL A 20 7.55 -7.22 3.30
CA VAL A 20 6.10 -7.22 3.17
C VAL A 20 5.74 -7.65 1.76
N ASN A 21 4.75 -8.54 1.64
CA ASN A 21 4.32 -9.12 0.38
C ASN A 21 5.50 -9.68 -0.46
N PRO A 22 6.33 -10.56 0.11
CA PRO A 22 7.47 -11.13 -0.60
C PRO A 22 6.96 -11.88 -1.84
N PRO A 23 7.53 -11.62 -3.03
CA PRO A 23 7.09 -12.31 -4.22
C PRO A 23 7.41 -13.81 -4.10
N ASP A 24 6.38 -14.65 -4.18
CA ASP A 24 6.57 -16.09 -4.41
C ASP A 24 7.20 -16.26 -5.80
N PRO A 25 8.36 -16.94 -5.97
CA PRO A 25 9.00 -17.11 -7.27
C PRO A 25 8.09 -17.71 -8.34
N ALA A 26 7.20 -18.64 -7.97
CA ALA A 26 6.25 -19.24 -8.89
C ALA A 26 5.20 -18.21 -9.35
N GLU A 27 4.69 -17.42 -8.40
CA GLU A 27 3.72 -16.37 -8.69
C GLU A 27 4.33 -15.21 -9.48
N ALA A 28 5.54 -14.80 -9.13
CA ALA A 28 6.28 -13.79 -9.88
C ALA A 28 6.57 -14.25 -11.32
N ALA A 29 6.89 -15.54 -11.52
CA ALA A 29 7.04 -16.10 -12.85
C ALA A 29 5.71 -16.12 -13.62
N ARG A 30 4.61 -16.47 -12.95
CA ARG A 30 3.25 -16.45 -13.52
C ARG A 30 2.84 -15.04 -13.95
N LEU A 31 2.99 -14.04 -13.07
CA LEU A 31 2.68 -12.64 -13.38
C LEU A 31 3.53 -12.11 -14.54
N ARG A 32 4.83 -12.42 -14.56
CA ARG A 32 5.72 -12.05 -15.69
C ARG A 32 5.25 -12.71 -17.00
N ALA A 33 4.97 -14.01 -16.99
CA ALA A 33 4.43 -14.71 -18.16
C ALA A 33 3.05 -14.18 -18.58
N GLY A 34 2.29 -13.62 -17.63
CA GLY A 34 1.01 -12.98 -17.83
C GLY A 34 1.07 -11.56 -18.38
N GLY A 35 2.24 -10.98 -18.67
CA GLY A 35 2.38 -9.60 -19.17
C GLY A 35 2.99 -8.63 -18.16
N GLY A 36 3.37 -9.12 -16.96
CA GLY A 36 4.20 -8.42 -16.00
C GLY A 36 3.61 -7.11 -15.48
N GLY A 37 4.49 -6.13 -15.26
CA GLY A 37 4.14 -4.84 -14.67
C GLY A 37 3.14 -4.04 -15.49
N ALA A 38 3.21 -4.11 -16.81
CA ALA A 38 2.28 -3.39 -17.69
C ALA A 38 0.85 -3.87 -17.52
N ARG A 39 0.62 -5.20 -17.47
CA ARG A 39 -0.71 -5.75 -17.26
C ARG A 39 -1.22 -5.51 -15.84
N ALA A 40 -0.34 -5.65 -14.84
CA ALA A 40 -0.70 -5.32 -13.47
C ALA A 40 -1.09 -3.84 -13.33
N LEU A 41 -0.39 -2.94 -14.02
CA LEU A 41 -0.72 -1.51 -14.04
C LEU A 41 -2.10 -1.26 -14.64
N GLU A 42 -2.41 -1.81 -15.82
CA GLU A 42 -3.74 -1.67 -16.42
C GLU A 42 -4.85 -2.14 -15.48
N TRP A 43 -4.67 -3.32 -14.86
CA TRP A 43 -5.63 -3.83 -13.87
C TRP A 43 -5.86 -2.87 -12.70
N VAL A 44 -4.81 -2.21 -12.20
CA VAL A 44 -4.95 -1.20 -11.13
C VAL A 44 -5.59 0.09 -11.65
N LEU A 45 -5.24 0.54 -12.86
CA LEU A 45 -5.82 1.73 -13.49
C LEU A 45 -7.34 1.57 -13.69
N ASP A 46 -7.79 0.36 -14.01
CA ASP A 46 -9.19 -0.02 -14.18
C ASP A 46 -9.92 -0.25 -12.84
N GLY A 47 -9.29 0.08 -11.71
CA GLY A 47 -9.90 0.02 -10.38
C GLY A 47 -9.96 -1.39 -9.82
N MET A 48 -9.08 -2.29 -10.27
CA MET A 48 -8.95 -3.67 -9.74
C MET A 48 -10.29 -4.42 -9.72
N VAL A 49 -11.12 -4.26 -10.76
CA VAL A 49 -12.47 -4.87 -10.81
C VAL A 49 -12.38 -6.39 -11.01
N ALA A 50 -11.38 -6.89 -11.74
CA ALA A 50 -11.10 -8.33 -11.82
C ALA A 50 -10.41 -8.84 -10.55
N ASP A 51 -10.57 -10.13 -10.24
CA ASP A 51 -9.93 -10.75 -9.06
C ASP A 51 -8.45 -11.03 -9.30
N ASP A 52 -8.08 -11.40 -10.53
CA ASP A 52 -6.71 -11.66 -10.94
C ASP A 52 -6.33 -10.77 -12.14
N PRO A 53 -5.20 -10.03 -12.08
CA PRO A 53 -4.75 -9.20 -13.21
C PRO A 53 -4.46 -9.98 -14.48
N THR A 54 -4.23 -11.29 -14.40
CA THR A 54 -3.96 -12.17 -15.54
C THR A 54 -5.23 -12.74 -16.20
N GLU A 55 -6.41 -12.49 -15.63
CA GLU A 55 -7.69 -12.86 -16.25
C GLU A 55 -7.91 -12.04 -17.54
N GLY A 56 -8.38 -12.71 -18.61
CA GLY A 56 -8.58 -12.11 -19.94
C GLY A 56 -7.43 -12.39 -20.93
N ARG A 57 -7.58 -12.00 -22.21
CA ARG A 57 -6.50 -12.18 -23.20
C ARG A 57 -5.32 -11.23 -22.92
N GLN A 58 -4.16 -11.48 -23.53
CA GLN A 58 -3.05 -10.54 -23.46
C GLN A 58 -3.46 -9.19 -24.07
N THR A 59 -3.08 -8.09 -23.43
CA THR A 59 -3.27 -6.74 -23.98
C THR A 59 -2.11 -6.39 -24.91
N LEU A 60 -2.34 -5.44 -25.83
CA LEU A 60 -1.30 -4.88 -26.70
C LEU A 60 -0.05 -4.47 -25.90
N SER A 61 -0.22 -3.67 -24.85
CA SER A 61 0.87 -3.18 -23.99
C SER A 61 1.59 -4.33 -23.24
N GLY A 62 0.84 -5.33 -22.78
CA GLY A 62 1.41 -6.54 -22.16
C GLY A 62 2.26 -7.37 -23.12
N LEU A 63 1.84 -7.50 -24.38
CA LEU A 63 2.63 -8.16 -25.42
C LEU A 63 3.90 -7.38 -25.77
N ILE A 64 3.81 -6.06 -25.90
CA ILE A 64 4.99 -5.20 -26.17
C ILE A 64 6.04 -5.43 -25.08
N GLU A 65 5.64 -5.39 -23.81
CA GLU A 65 6.56 -5.60 -22.69
C GLU A 65 7.13 -7.02 -22.67
N THR A 66 6.29 -8.03 -22.94
CA THR A 66 6.73 -9.43 -23.06
C THR A 66 7.82 -9.59 -24.13
N PHE A 67 7.64 -8.97 -25.30
CA PHE A 67 8.62 -9.02 -26.38
C PHE A 67 9.89 -8.21 -26.07
N ARG A 68 9.78 -7.05 -25.40
CA ARG A 68 10.94 -6.29 -24.92
C ARG A 68 11.77 -7.12 -23.94
N GLN A 69 11.13 -7.81 -23.00
CA GLN A 69 11.81 -8.70 -22.05
C GLN A 69 12.47 -9.90 -22.74
N ALA A 70 11.91 -10.36 -23.85
CA ALA A 70 12.53 -11.38 -24.71
C ALA A 70 13.69 -10.83 -25.57
N GLY A 71 14.02 -9.54 -25.46
CA GLY A 71 15.16 -8.91 -26.13
C GLY A 71 14.87 -8.29 -27.50
N LEU A 72 13.59 -8.14 -27.87
CA LEU A 72 13.21 -7.49 -29.13
C LEU A 72 13.30 -5.96 -29.01
N SER A 73 13.55 -5.28 -30.13
CA SER A 73 13.47 -3.82 -30.18
C SER A 73 12.03 -3.35 -29.95
N GLU A 74 11.88 -2.12 -29.44
CA GLU A 74 10.57 -1.51 -29.20
C GLU A 74 9.68 -1.49 -30.45
N GLU A 75 10.26 -1.15 -31.60
CA GLU A 75 9.55 -1.14 -32.90
C GLU A 75 9.08 -2.55 -33.30
N THR A 76 9.93 -3.58 -33.14
CA THR A 76 9.56 -4.96 -33.48
C THR A 76 8.48 -5.49 -32.53
N ALA A 77 8.62 -5.20 -31.24
CA ALA A 77 7.66 -5.57 -30.21
C ALA A 77 6.27 -4.96 -30.50
N GLN A 78 6.22 -3.69 -30.88
CA GLN A 78 4.99 -3.01 -31.31
C GLN A 78 4.36 -3.68 -32.53
N GLN A 79 5.13 -3.96 -33.58
CA GLN A 79 4.60 -4.60 -34.80
C GLN A 79 3.98 -5.97 -34.51
N PHE A 80 4.65 -6.81 -33.72
CA PHE A 80 4.14 -8.14 -33.37
C PHE A 80 2.91 -8.09 -32.48
N ALA A 81 2.90 -7.20 -31.49
CA ALA A 81 1.74 -7.01 -30.63
C ALA A 81 0.52 -6.52 -31.43
N GLN A 82 0.72 -5.56 -32.35
CA GLN A 82 -0.33 -5.02 -33.20
C GLN A 82 -0.93 -6.10 -34.10
N ALA A 83 -0.09 -6.94 -34.72
CA ALA A 83 -0.55 -8.05 -35.56
C ALA A 83 -1.37 -9.09 -34.77
N ALA A 84 -1.03 -9.34 -33.51
CA ALA A 84 -1.80 -10.23 -32.64
C ALA A 84 -3.19 -9.65 -32.32
N VAL A 85 -3.29 -8.34 -32.08
CA VAL A 85 -4.58 -7.65 -31.88
C VAL A 85 -5.43 -7.68 -33.14
N GLU A 86 -4.85 -7.38 -34.31
CA GLU A 86 -5.56 -7.42 -35.60
C GLU A 86 -6.11 -8.81 -35.94
N ARG A 87 -5.42 -9.88 -35.50
CA ARG A 87 -5.88 -11.26 -35.64
C ARG A 87 -6.88 -11.70 -34.55
N GLY A 88 -7.19 -10.83 -33.59
CA GLY A 88 -8.03 -11.14 -32.44
C GLY A 88 -7.38 -12.13 -31.45
N GLU A 89 -6.08 -12.35 -31.55
CA GLU A 89 -5.29 -13.20 -30.65
C GLU A 89 -4.94 -12.47 -29.34
N ALA A 90 -5.02 -11.14 -29.37
CA ALA A 90 -4.84 -10.25 -28.23
C ALA A 90 -5.94 -9.19 -28.19
N GLU A 91 -6.14 -8.59 -27.03
CA GLU A 91 -7.02 -7.45 -26.86
C GLU A 91 -6.25 -6.17 -27.14
N ALA A 92 -6.88 -5.23 -27.85
CA ALA A 92 -6.33 -3.89 -28.02
C ALA A 92 -6.11 -3.18 -26.67
N GLY A 93 -6.81 -3.63 -25.61
CA GLY A 93 -6.85 -2.98 -24.31
C GLY A 93 -7.47 -1.58 -24.42
N HIS A 94 -7.19 -0.73 -23.43
CA HIS A 94 -7.54 0.68 -23.45
C HIS A 94 -6.63 1.53 -24.37
N GLY A 95 -6.17 0.97 -25.50
CA GLY A 95 -5.61 1.70 -26.66
C GLY A 95 -4.37 2.57 -26.45
N ASP A 96 -3.89 2.75 -25.22
CA ASP A 96 -2.85 3.72 -24.90
C ASP A 96 -1.48 3.03 -24.92
N VAL A 97 -0.82 3.13 -26.08
CA VAL A 97 0.48 2.49 -26.35
C VAL A 97 1.62 3.19 -25.59
N ASP A 98 1.40 4.39 -25.06
CA ASP A 98 2.31 5.07 -24.15
C ASP A 98 1.55 6.03 -23.23
N LEU A 99 1.43 5.67 -21.95
CA LEU A 99 0.85 6.51 -20.90
C LEU A 99 1.64 7.82 -20.66
N GLY A 100 2.73 8.07 -21.38
CA GLY A 100 3.54 9.30 -21.28
C GLY A 100 4.31 9.39 -19.95
N LEU A 101 4.54 8.26 -19.30
CA LEU A 101 5.22 8.19 -18.01
C LEU A 101 6.73 8.30 -18.18
N SER A 102 7.40 8.99 -17.25
CA SER A 102 8.86 8.92 -17.14
C SER A 102 9.28 7.47 -16.81
N ALA A 103 10.49 7.06 -17.23
CA ALA A 103 10.97 5.70 -16.97
C ALA A 103 10.96 5.36 -15.47
N ALA A 104 11.38 6.30 -14.61
CA ALA A 104 11.39 6.10 -13.16
C ALA A 104 9.99 5.90 -12.57
N VAL A 105 9.00 6.69 -13.01
CA VAL A 105 7.62 6.54 -12.54
C VAL A 105 6.99 5.27 -13.09
N ARG A 106 7.24 4.93 -14.36
CA ARG A 106 6.76 3.70 -14.98
C ARG A 106 7.27 2.48 -14.22
N ASP A 107 8.55 2.42 -13.90
CA ASP A 107 9.16 1.31 -13.18
C ASP A 107 8.58 1.19 -11.76
N ALA A 108 8.45 2.31 -11.04
CA ALA A 108 7.86 2.33 -9.69
C ALA A 108 6.38 1.94 -9.69
N ALA A 109 5.59 2.45 -10.64
CA ALA A 109 4.18 2.09 -10.79
C ALA A 109 4.01 0.62 -11.15
N HIS A 110 4.85 0.08 -12.04
CA HIS A 110 4.87 -1.36 -12.38
C HIS A 110 5.22 -2.21 -11.15
N GLU A 111 6.22 -1.81 -10.37
CA GLU A 111 6.62 -2.55 -9.16
C GLU A 111 5.51 -2.57 -8.10
N GLU A 112 4.91 -1.41 -7.81
CA GLU A 112 3.79 -1.32 -6.87
C GLU A 112 2.55 -2.09 -7.37
N ALA A 113 2.29 -2.09 -8.68
CA ALA A 113 1.17 -2.83 -9.26
C ALA A 113 1.39 -4.34 -9.19
N LEU A 114 2.61 -4.82 -9.48
CA LEU A 114 2.99 -6.23 -9.30
C LEU A 114 2.91 -6.65 -7.84
N SER A 115 3.27 -5.76 -6.92
CA SER A 115 3.08 -6.01 -5.51
C SER A 115 1.59 -6.18 -5.19
N LEU A 116 0.71 -5.25 -5.59
CA LEU A 116 -0.73 -5.40 -5.38
C LEU A 116 -1.28 -6.70 -5.98
N ALA A 117 -0.85 -7.07 -7.19
CA ALA A 117 -1.20 -8.33 -7.83
C ALA A 117 -0.81 -9.56 -6.99
N SER A 118 0.43 -9.57 -6.48
CA SER A 118 0.92 -10.63 -5.58
C SER A 118 0.15 -10.66 -4.25
N ALA A 119 -0.22 -9.48 -3.73
CA ALA A 119 -0.92 -9.36 -2.44
C ALA A 119 -2.32 -9.98 -2.49
N VAL A 120 -3.04 -9.81 -3.60
CA VAL A 120 -4.41 -10.33 -3.77
C VAL A 120 -4.47 -11.81 -4.14
N HIS A 121 -3.36 -12.39 -4.61
CA HIS A 121 -3.28 -13.80 -5.03
C HIS A 121 -3.69 -14.79 -3.94
N GLY A 122 -3.42 -14.46 -2.66
CA GLY A 122 -3.82 -15.27 -1.52
C GLY A 122 -5.33 -15.34 -1.25
N GLY A 123 -6.14 -14.64 -2.04
CA GLY A 123 -7.58 -14.49 -1.86
C GLY A 123 -7.92 -13.08 -1.41
N ARG A 124 -8.91 -12.50 -2.08
CA ARG A 124 -9.41 -11.15 -1.89
C ARG A 124 -10.92 -11.21 -1.74
N THR A 125 -11.45 -10.52 -0.74
CA THR A 125 -12.91 -10.33 -0.58
C THR A 125 -13.21 -8.85 -0.57
N ARG A 126 -14.08 -8.41 -1.47
CA ARG A 126 -14.56 -7.03 -1.55
C ARG A 126 -15.91 -6.89 -0.86
N VAL A 127 -16.26 -5.65 -0.49
CA VAL A 127 -17.61 -5.34 -0.01
C VAL A 127 -18.68 -5.73 -1.06
N SER A 128 -18.39 -5.56 -2.35
CA SER A 128 -19.30 -6.00 -3.43
C SER A 128 -19.54 -7.51 -3.44
N ASP A 129 -18.53 -8.31 -3.08
CA ASP A 129 -18.67 -9.77 -2.98
C ASP A 129 -19.57 -10.14 -1.78
N MET A 130 -19.46 -9.40 -0.67
CA MET A 130 -20.34 -9.56 0.49
C MET A 130 -21.80 -9.21 0.15
N VAL A 131 -22.02 -8.12 -0.60
CA VAL A 131 -23.36 -7.74 -1.10
C VAL A 131 -23.95 -8.87 -1.95
N ALA A 132 -23.18 -9.36 -2.93
CA ALA A 132 -23.63 -10.42 -3.84
C ALA A 132 -23.88 -11.74 -3.11
N GLY A 133 -23.02 -12.09 -2.15
CA GLY A 133 -23.04 -13.34 -1.40
C GLY A 133 -24.04 -13.40 -0.25
N THR A 134 -24.72 -12.31 0.09
CA THR A 134 -25.66 -12.27 1.24
C THR A 134 -27.07 -11.84 0.85
N THR A 135 -28.01 -12.04 1.78
CA THR A 135 -29.42 -11.62 1.69
C THR A 135 -29.75 -10.65 2.84
N PRO A 136 -30.88 -9.91 2.77
CA PRO A 136 -31.29 -9.04 3.88
C PRO A 136 -31.44 -9.81 5.22
N PRO A 137 -31.06 -9.22 6.37
CA PRO A 137 -30.70 -7.81 6.56
C PRO A 137 -29.23 -7.46 6.28
N LEU A 138 -28.34 -8.45 6.10
CA LEU A 138 -26.91 -8.21 5.90
C LEU A 138 -26.62 -7.50 4.57
N ARG A 139 -27.29 -7.90 3.48
CA ARG A 139 -27.17 -7.18 2.21
C ARG A 139 -27.49 -5.69 2.35
N THR A 140 -28.57 -5.35 3.06
CA THR A 140 -28.96 -3.96 3.29
C THR A 140 -27.92 -3.18 4.07
N LEU A 141 -27.26 -3.82 5.05
CA LEU A 141 -26.14 -3.23 5.77
C LEU A 141 -24.95 -2.94 4.84
N TYR A 142 -24.58 -3.91 3.99
CA TYR A 142 -23.44 -3.80 3.08
C TYR A 142 -23.68 -2.82 1.92
N GLU A 143 -24.90 -2.74 1.39
CA GLU A 143 -25.26 -1.77 0.34
C GLU A 143 -25.40 -0.35 0.91
N GLY A 144 -26.03 -0.23 2.09
CA GLY A 144 -26.27 1.05 2.76
C GLY A 144 -25.07 1.51 3.56
N ALA A 145 -25.05 1.17 4.86
CA ALA A 145 -24.10 1.73 5.82
C ALA A 145 -22.62 1.57 5.42
N TYR A 146 -22.23 0.43 4.86
CA TYR A 146 -20.86 0.24 4.37
C TYR A 146 -20.56 1.14 3.17
N GLY A 147 -21.48 1.22 2.20
CA GLY A 147 -21.34 2.08 1.04
C GLY A 147 -21.29 3.57 1.40
N ASP A 148 -22.15 4.01 2.33
CA ASP A 148 -22.18 5.38 2.85
C ASP A 148 -20.88 5.72 3.57
N ALA A 149 -20.41 4.85 4.45
CA ALA A 149 -19.17 5.08 5.21
C ALA A 149 -17.92 5.09 4.32
N MET A 150 -17.85 4.25 3.29
CA MET A 150 -16.76 4.30 2.30
C MET A 150 -16.78 5.61 1.49
N ARG A 151 -17.97 6.09 1.07
CA ARG A 151 -18.09 7.39 0.39
C ARG A 151 -17.67 8.55 1.28
N ALA A 152 -18.11 8.57 2.54
CA ALA A 152 -17.74 9.59 3.52
C ALA A 152 -16.23 9.57 3.82
N ALA A 153 -15.61 8.39 3.78
CA ALA A 153 -14.17 8.22 3.93
C ALA A 153 -13.36 8.47 2.64
N HIS A 154 -14.03 8.81 1.53
CA HIS A 154 -13.42 9.00 0.21
C HIS A 154 -12.59 7.80 -0.25
N LEU A 155 -13.16 6.59 -0.09
CA LEU A 155 -12.57 5.32 -0.50
C LEU A 155 -13.30 4.78 -1.73
N GLU A 156 -12.53 4.37 -2.74
CA GLU A 156 -13.05 3.55 -3.83
C GLU A 156 -13.41 2.15 -3.34
N GLY A 157 -12.62 1.61 -2.40
CA GLY A 157 -12.89 0.30 -1.84
C GLY A 157 -12.01 -0.05 -0.64
N VAL A 158 -12.51 -1.00 0.13
CA VAL A 158 -11.76 -1.71 1.16
C VAL A 158 -11.89 -3.19 0.87
N ASP A 159 -10.76 -3.89 0.79
CA ASP A 159 -10.72 -5.30 0.45
C ASP A 159 -10.02 -6.08 1.58
N LEU A 160 -10.58 -7.24 1.96
CA LEU A 160 -9.96 -8.17 2.90
C LEU A 160 -9.00 -9.09 2.15
N LEU A 161 -7.75 -9.14 2.63
CA LEU A 161 -6.71 -10.08 2.19
C LEU A 161 -6.45 -11.07 3.32
N ALA A 162 -7.11 -12.24 3.27
CA ALA A 162 -7.07 -13.21 4.37
C ALA A 162 -5.71 -13.94 4.49
N ASN A 163 -4.93 -13.99 3.42
CA ASN A 163 -3.65 -14.71 3.34
C ASN A 163 -2.51 -13.80 2.88
N PHE A 164 -2.41 -12.60 3.45
CA PHE A 164 -1.39 -11.62 3.10
C PHE A 164 0.00 -12.09 3.54
N PRO A 165 0.99 -12.24 2.63
CA PRO A 165 2.28 -12.80 2.97
C PRO A 165 3.22 -11.76 3.59
N VAL A 166 3.90 -12.15 4.69
CA VAL A 166 4.91 -11.33 5.37
C VAL A 166 6.09 -12.22 5.74
N ALA A 167 7.29 -11.84 5.31
CA ALA A 167 8.52 -12.54 5.65
C ALA A 167 9.34 -11.76 6.68
N THR A 168 9.65 -12.40 7.81
CA THR A 168 10.60 -11.87 8.79
C THR A 168 11.96 -12.51 8.53
N LEU A 169 12.96 -11.68 8.25
CA LEU A 169 14.32 -12.07 7.93
C LEU A 169 15.25 -11.71 9.08
N SER A 170 16.04 -12.66 9.59
CA SER A 170 17.14 -12.39 10.50
C SER A 170 18.46 -12.44 9.74
N PHE A 171 19.20 -11.33 9.72
CA PHE A 171 20.43 -11.21 8.92
C PHE A 171 21.70 -11.11 9.76
N GLY A 172 21.58 -11.06 11.09
CA GLY A 172 22.73 -11.02 11.98
C GLY A 172 22.39 -10.53 13.38
N TYR A 173 23.42 -10.11 14.09
CA TYR A 173 23.31 -9.61 15.45
C TYR A 173 24.42 -8.59 15.76
N SER A 174 24.17 -7.67 16.68
CA SER A 174 25.22 -6.86 17.30
C SER A 174 25.57 -7.41 18.68
N ARG A 175 26.79 -7.11 19.13
CA ARG A 175 27.25 -7.40 20.50
C ARG A 175 27.77 -6.12 21.15
N GLY A 176 27.54 -5.98 22.44
CA GLY A 176 28.04 -4.85 23.23
C GLY A 176 27.10 -3.65 23.21
N ASP A 177 27.69 -2.45 23.26
CA ASP A 177 26.96 -1.18 23.36
C ASP A 177 26.12 -0.92 22.08
N LEU A 178 24.93 -0.33 22.28
CA LEU A 178 24.01 0.10 21.23
C LEU A 178 24.23 1.56 20.80
N ALA A 179 25.19 2.26 21.42
CA ALA A 179 25.57 3.61 21.01
C ALA A 179 25.99 3.66 19.53
N PRO A 180 25.54 4.68 18.76
CA PRO A 180 25.95 4.87 17.37
C PRO A 180 27.47 4.85 17.23
N GLY A 181 28.00 4.03 16.32
CA GLY A 181 29.45 3.86 16.08
C GLY A 181 30.17 2.90 17.03
N ALA A 182 29.56 2.50 18.16
CA ALA A 182 30.12 1.51 19.08
C ALA A 182 29.61 0.08 18.78
N ALA A 183 28.43 -0.04 18.18
CA ALA A 183 27.85 -1.33 17.78
C ALA A 183 28.47 -1.84 16.47
N ARG A 184 28.93 -3.10 16.46
CA ARG A 184 29.33 -3.80 15.24
C ARG A 184 28.31 -4.86 14.86
N LEU A 185 27.68 -4.72 13.69
CA LEU A 185 26.84 -5.76 13.10
C LEU A 185 27.71 -6.96 12.70
N VAL A 186 27.36 -8.14 13.20
CA VAL A 186 27.90 -9.43 12.79
C VAL A 186 26.83 -10.09 11.91
N PRO A 187 26.95 -10.01 10.57
CA PRO A 187 25.99 -10.64 9.69
C PRO A 187 26.19 -12.16 9.67
N PHE A 188 25.11 -12.91 9.48
CA PHE A 188 25.26 -14.31 9.11
C PHE A 188 25.85 -14.40 7.70
N ARG A 189 26.77 -15.34 7.49
CA ARG A 189 27.46 -15.49 6.20
C ARG A 189 27.42 -16.93 5.73
N ASP A 190 27.32 -17.10 4.42
CA ASP A 190 27.55 -18.37 3.73
C ASP A 190 28.28 -18.10 2.42
N ARG A 191 29.34 -18.89 2.14
CA ARG A 191 30.21 -18.76 0.95
C ARG A 191 30.63 -17.31 0.65
N GLY A 192 30.91 -16.52 1.69
CA GLY A 192 31.34 -15.12 1.57
C GLY A 192 30.22 -14.08 1.40
N GLN A 193 28.98 -14.51 1.12
CA GLN A 193 27.82 -13.63 0.98
C GLN A 193 27.06 -13.50 2.31
N ILE A 194 26.32 -12.39 2.49
CA ILE A 194 25.41 -12.22 3.63
C ILE A 194 24.23 -13.16 3.43
N ARG A 195 23.91 -13.95 4.46
CA ARG A 195 22.77 -14.86 4.49
C ARG A 195 21.72 -14.29 5.45
N ALA A 196 20.48 -14.22 5.01
CA ALA A 196 19.34 -13.95 5.88
C ALA A 196 18.54 -15.25 6.09
N TYR A 197 18.18 -15.55 7.34
CA TYR A 197 17.28 -16.64 7.66
C TYR A 197 15.87 -16.08 7.77
N GLY A 198 14.98 -16.54 6.89
CA GLY A 198 13.61 -16.05 6.81
C GLY A 198 12.60 -17.03 7.39
N SER A 199 11.54 -16.50 7.99
CA SER A 199 10.27 -17.20 8.17
C SER A 199 9.20 -16.45 7.38
N LEU A 200 8.54 -17.17 6.46
CA LEU A 200 7.40 -16.67 5.71
C LEU A 200 6.13 -17.03 6.49
N SER A 201 5.37 -16.00 6.85
CA SER A 201 4.09 -16.12 7.54
C SER A 201 2.98 -15.54 6.66
N ARG A 202 1.75 -16.00 6.88
CA ARG A 202 0.54 -15.43 6.28
C ARG A 202 -0.29 -14.82 7.40
N THR A 203 -0.84 -13.63 7.14
CA THR A 203 -1.62 -12.85 8.10
C THR A 203 -2.83 -12.23 7.42
N GLU A 204 -3.74 -11.67 8.20
CA GLU A 204 -4.81 -10.84 7.68
C GLU A 204 -4.30 -9.44 7.33
N ALA A 205 -4.87 -8.87 6.27
CA ALA A 205 -4.70 -7.48 5.94
C ALA A 205 -5.97 -6.86 5.35
N LEU A 206 -6.08 -5.55 5.45
CA LEU A 206 -7.07 -4.74 4.75
C LEU A 206 -6.35 -3.85 3.74
N LEU A 207 -6.73 -3.96 2.47
CA LEU A 207 -6.30 -3.06 1.40
C LEU A 207 -7.31 -1.90 1.32
N PHE A 208 -6.82 -0.69 1.49
CA PHE A 208 -7.58 0.54 1.33
C PHE A 208 -7.18 1.20 0.01
N ARG A 209 -8.18 1.50 -0.82
CA ARG A 209 -8.01 2.21 -2.08
C ARG A 209 -8.75 3.55 -1.99
N LEU A 210 -8.01 4.65 -2.06
CA LEU A 210 -8.58 5.99 -2.02
C LEU A 210 -9.35 6.26 -3.33
N ASP A 211 -10.39 7.10 -3.25
CA ASP A 211 -11.09 7.58 -4.44
C ASP A 211 -10.12 8.43 -5.28
N PRO A 212 -9.77 8.00 -6.51
CA PRO A 212 -8.78 8.70 -7.33
C PRO A 212 -9.24 10.09 -7.75
N THR A 213 -10.54 10.28 -7.97
CA THR A 213 -11.12 11.56 -8.36
C THR A 213 -11.06 12.54 -7.19
N HIS A 214 -11.32 12.06 -5.98
CA HIS A 214 -11.23 12.89 -4.78
C HIS A 214 -9.78 13.26 -4.45
N VAL A 215 -8.84 12.31 -4.54
CA VAL A 215 -7.40 12.59 -4.39
C VAL A 215 -6.93 13.62 -5.41
N TYR A 216 -7.32 13.46 -6.67
CA TYR A 216 -6.98 14.38 -7.74
C TYR A 216 -7.48 15.79 -7.44
N ARG A 217 -8.77 15.94 -7.09
CA ARG A 217 -9.37 17.25 -6.75
C ARG A 217 -8.74 17.88 -5.51
N HIS A 218 -8.44 17.08 -4.50
CA HIS A 218 -7.78 17.52 -3.28
C HIS A 218 -6.39 18.11 -3.58
N LEU A 219 -5.57 17.41 -4.38
CA LEU A 219 -4.25 17.90 -4.78
C LEU A 219 -4.34 19.13 -5.69
N ALA A 220 -5.30 19.18 -6.62
CA ALA A 220 -5.55 20.37 -7.43
C ALA A 220 -5.95 21.58 -6.58
N ALA A 221 -6.83 21.39 -5.57
CA ALA A 221 -7.26 22.45 -4.64
C ALA A 221 -6.11 23.00 -3.78
N ARG A 222 -5.03 22.23 -3.61
CA ARG A 222 -3.79 22.67 -2.96
C ARG A 222 -2.85 23.47 -3.87
N GLY A 223 -3.26 23.73 -5.11
CA GLY A 223 -2.53 24.56 -6.07
C GLY A 223 -1.56 23.80 -6.96
N HIS A 224 -1.60 22.46 -6.98
CA HIS A 224 -0.81 21.68 -7.93
C HIS A 224 -1.41 21.77 -9.33
N ALA A 225 -0.57 22.04 -10.33
CA ALA A 225 -0.99 22.07 -11.73
C ALA A 225 -1.16 20.64 -12.25
N LEU A 226 -2.40 20.22 -12.43
CA LEU A 226 -2.76 18.88 -12.92
C LEU A 226 -3.63 19.00 -14.19
N PRO A 227 -3.52 18.07 -15.16
CA PRO A 227 -4.26 18.14 -16.42
C PRO A 227 -5.72 17.69 -16.26
N GLU A 228 -6.70 18.43 -16.78
CA GLU A 228 -8.13 18.08 -16.68
C GLU A 228 -8.41 16.58 -16.95
N VAL A 229 -9.17 15.94 -16.06
CA VAL A 229 -9.49 14.51 -16.11
C VAL A 229 -10.99 14.28 -16.12
N ALA A 230 -11.44 13.32 -16.94
CA ALA A 230 -12.87 13.05 -17.13
C ALA A 230 -13.44 12.04 -16.12
N ASP A 231 -12.62 11.07 -15.71
CA ASP A 231 -13.04 9.94 -14.88
C ASP A 231 -11.92 9.46 -13.94
N ALA A 232 -12.23 8.42 -13.16
CA ALA A 232 -11.31 7.83 -12.19
C ALA A 232 -10.02 7.28 -12.82
N ARG A 233 -10.11 6.67 -14.02
CA ARG A 233 -8.95 6.11 -14.72
C ARG A 233 -8.05 7.24 -15.21
N ALA A 234 -8.63 8.27 -15.83
CA ALA A 234 -7.93 9.47 -16.24
C ALA A 234 -7.28 10.18 -15.04
N ALA A 235 -7.94 10.22 -13.88
CA ALA A 235 -7.37 10.78 -12.65
C ALA A 235 -6.10 10.03 -12.19
N ARG A 236 -6.12 8.68 -12.20
CA ARG A 236 -4.92 7.88 -11.90
C ARG A 236 -3.79 8.16 -12.88
N ILE A 237 -4.08 8.14 -14.18
CA ILE A 237 -3.07 8.37 -15.23
C ILE A 237 -2.50 9.78 -15.12
N GLY A 238 -3.34 10.80 -14.98
CA GLY A 238 -2.92 12.19 -14.86
C GLY A 238 -2.03 12.43 -13.63
N LEU A 239 -2.30 11.74 -12.51
CA LEU A 239 -1.42 11.75 -11.34
C LEU A 239 -0.09 11.07 -11.63
N LEU A 240 -0.08 9.86 -12.22
CA LEU A 240 1.15 9.17 -12.60
C LEU A 240 2.01 9.99 -13.57
N GLN A 241 1.40 10.69 -14.52
CA GLN A 241 2.11 11.57 -15.46
C GLN A 241 2.78 12.78 -14.77
N SER A 242 2.23 13.22 -13.62
CA SER A 242 2.61 14.47 -12.97
C SER A 242 3.47 14.27 -11.71
N VAL A 243 3.40 13.10 -11.08
CA VAL A 243 3.96 12.86 -9.75
C VAL A 243 5.41 12.37 -9.82
N GLU A 244 6.22 12.89 -8.90
CA GLU A 244 7.55 12.35 -8.58
C GLU A 244 7.61 12.15 -7.06
N LEU A 245 7.49 10.91 -6.61
CA LEU A 245 7.45 10.60 -5.18
C LEU A 245 8.84 10.66 -4.54
N PRO A 246 8.96 11.22 -3.33
CA PRO A 246 10.21 11.18 -2.59
C PRO A 246 10.48 9.79 -2.01
N TYR A 247 11.75 9.49 -1.73
CA TYR A 247 12.10 8.41 -0.80
C TYR A 247 12.10 8.92 0.67
N PRO A 248 11.97 8.03 1.68
CA PRO A 248 11.75 8.45 3.07
C PRO A 248 12.77 9.45 3.62
N THR A 249 14.04 9.32 3.25
CA THR A 249 15.12 10.19 3.76
C THR A 249 15.36 11.45 2.93
N GLN A 250 14.66 11.64 1.82
CA GLN A 250 14.88 12.75 0.90
C GLN A 250 14.54 14.11 1.53
N GLU A 251 15.44 15.08 1.43
CA GLU A 251 15.24 16.43 2.01
C GLU A 251 14.58 17.39 1.02
N GLN A 252 14.96 17.32 -0.26
CA GLN A 252 14.42 18.16 -1.33
C GLN A 252 13.64 17.26 -2.30
N TYR A 253 12.36 17.54 -2.49
CA TYR A 253 11.45 16.70 -3.25
C TYR A 253 10.42 17.51 -4.02
N HIS A 254 9.84 16.90 -5.05
CA HIS A 254 8.79 17.52 -5.83
C HIS A 254 7.54 17.76 -4.95
N PRO A 255 6.97 18.98 -4.89
CA PRO A 255 5.88 19.30 -3.98
C PRO A 255 4.65 18.40 -4.11
N LEU A 256 4.22 18.10 -5.34
CA LEU A 256 3.09 17.20 -5.59
C LEU A 256 3.31 15.81 -4.99
N GLY A 257 4.51 15.25 -5.17
CA GLY A 257 4.83 13.93 -4.64
C GLY A 257 4.92 13.92 -3.11
N GLY A 258 5.46 14.99 -2.52
CA GLY A 258 5.48 15.19 -1.07
C GLY A 258 4.07 15.32 -0.45
N ASP A 259 3.15 15.98 -1.12
CA ASP A 259 1.76 16.11 -0.67
C ASP A 259 0.97 14.80 -0.86
N LEU A 260 1.15 14.11 -1.99
CA LEU A 260 0.50 12.82 -2.22
C LEU A 260 0.92 11.78 -1.18
N ILE A 261 2.22 11.63 -0.93
CA ILE A 261 2.68 10.68 0.09
C ILE A 261 2.22 11.10 1.49
N ARG A 262 2.20 12.41 1.79
CA ARG A 262 1.71 12.89 3.09
C ARG A 262 0.25 12.54 3.30
N LEU A 263 -0.58 12.63 2.26
CA LEU A 263 -1.98 12.23 2.30
C LEU A 263 -2.10 10.72 2.59
N VAL A 264 -1.53 9.88 1.72
CA VAL A 264 -1.64 8.41 1.83
C VAL A 264 -1.12 7.91 3.18
N HIS A 265 0.03 8.43 3.62
CA HIS A 265 0.68 8.03 4.86
C HIS A 265 -0.04 8.54 6.12
N SER A 266 -0.49 9.80 6.14
CA SER A 266 -1.27 10.33 7.25
C SER A 266 -2.59 9.58 7.40
N TYR A 267 -3.23 9.22 6.27
CA TYR A 267 -4.43 8.41 6.23
C TYR A 267 -4.17 7.01 6.80
N ALA A 268 -3.12 6.32 6.35
CA ALA A 268 -2.74 4.99 6.85
C ALA A 268 -2.50 5.00 8.37
N HIS A 269 -1.78 5.99 8.89
CA HIS A 269 -1.50 6.14 10.32
C HIS A 269 -2.77 6.39 11.14
N ARG A 270 -3.64 7.26 10.63
CA ARG A 270 -4.95 7.53 11.23
C ARG A 270 -5.80 6.25 11.26
N ALA A 271 -5.83 5.51 10.15
CA ALA A 271 -6.54 4.25 10.02
C ALA A 271 -6.02 3.18 10.97
N ILE A 272 -4.69 2.94 11.05
CA ILE A 272 -4.09 2.00 11.99
C ILE A 272 -4.52 2.29 13.43
N ARG A 273 -4.46 3.57 13.85
CA ARG A 273 -4.76 3.95 15.24
C ARG A 273 -6.22 3.74 15.63
N ARG A 274 -7.16 3.92 14.69
CA ARG A 274 -8.58 3.61 14.95
C ARG A 274 -8.84 2.12 14.83
N LEU A 275 -8.33 1.50 13.77
CA LEU A 275 -8.52 0.08 13.48
C LEU A 275 -8.02 -0.82 14.61
N ALA A 276 -6.90 -0.47 15.25
CA ALA A 276 -6.37 -1.15 16.43
C ALA A 276 -7.44 -1.34 17.53
N ALA A 277 -8.23 -0.29 17.82
CA ALA A 277 -9.27 -0.34 18.84
C ALA A 277 -10.45 -1.25 18.43
N PHE A 278 -10.84 -1.24 17.14
CA PHE A 278 -11.91 -2.06 16.61
C PHE A 278 -11.52 -3.54 16.51
N ALA A 279 -10.30 -3.82 16.06
CA ALA A 279 -9.79 -5.17 15.89
C ALA A 279 -9.30 -5.81 17.20
N GLY A 280 -9.23 -5.06 18.30
CA GLY A 280 -8.70 -5.53 19.57
C GLY A 280 -7.21 -5.87 19.51
N ILE A 281 -6.45 -5.18 18.65
CA ILE A 281 -5.01 -5.36 18.43
C ILE A 281 -4.28 -4.15 18.98
N GLU A 282 -3.12 -4.34 19.61
CA GLU A 282 -2.27 -3.22 20.02
C GLU A 282 -1.81 -2.41 18.80
N ARG A 283 -1.56 -1.11 18.97
CA ARG A 283 -1.20 -0.22 17.85
C ARG A 283 0.06 -0.69 17.11
N ASP A 284 1.06 -1.16 17.85
CA ASP A 284 2.31 -1.68 17.29
C ASP A 284 2.17 -3.14 16.78
N GLY A 285 0.99 -3.73 16.94
CA GLY A 285 0.61 -5.02 16.34
C GLY A 285 0.02 -4.88 14.93
N LEU A 286 -0.18 -3.66 14.44
CA LEU A 286 -0.56 -3.35 13.07
C LEU A 286 0.57 -2.60 12.37
N ALA A 287 0.75 -2.85 11.08
CA ALA A 287 1.76 -2.20 10.26
C ALA A 287 1.20 -1.82 8.89
N GLU A 288 1.86 -0.88 8.22
CA GLU A 288 1.44 -0.39 6.91
C GLU A 288 2.34 -0.87 5.77
N TYR A 289 1.74 -0.95 4.58
CA TYR A 289 2.44 -1.07 3.32
C TYR A 289 1.80 -0.11 2.31
N LEU A 290 2.50 0.99 2.03
CA LEU A 290 2.02 2.05 1.14
C LEU A 290 2.32 1.71 -0.32
N VAL A 291 1.36 1.97 -1.20
CA VAL A 291 1.48 1.93 -2.67
C VAL A 291 0.96 3.26 -3.26
N PRO A 292 1.64 4.36 -2.95
CA PRO A 292 1.18 5.72 -3.23
C PRO A 292 0.98 6.03 -4.73
N HIS A 293 1.70 5.38 -5.65
CA HIS A 293 1.46 5.57 -7.10
C HIS A 293 0.06 5.07 -7.50
N HIS A 294 -0.49 4.13 -6.73
CA HIS A 294 -1.81 3.53 -6.93
C HIS A 294 -2.87 4.02 -5.94
N LEU A 295 -2.57 5.10 -5.20
CA LEU A 295 -3.50 5.74 -4.26
C LEU A 295 -4.05 4.76 -3.21
N ALA A 296 -3.22 3.81 -2.79
CA ALA A 296 -3.63 2.75 -1.91
C ALA A 296 -2.60 2.45 -0.83
N PHE A 297 -3.05 1.76 0.21
CA PHE A 297 -2.21 1.24 1.26
C PHE A 297 -2.84 -0.01 1.87
N VAL A 298 -2.00 -0.89 2.40
CA VAL A 298 -2.42 -2.11 3.09
C VAL A 298 -2.09 -1.96 4.57
N ILE A 299 -3.06 -2.27 5.44
CA ILE A 299 -2.83 -2.45 6.87
C ILE A 299 -2.87 -3.94 7.18
N TYR A 300 -1.80 -4.49 7.75
CA TYR A 300 -1.71 -5.90 8.07
C TYR A 300 -1.39 -6.12 9.55
N ALA A 301 -1.81 -7.26 10.09
CA ALA A 301 -1.44 -7.66 11.44
C ALA A 301 0.02 -8.15 11.46
N ALA A 302 0.88 -7.41 12.15
CA ALA A 302 2.32 -7.64 12.25
C ALA A 302 2.71 -8.67 13.33
N SER A 303 1.78 -9.59 13.67
CA SER A 303 1.94 -10.54 14.77
C SER A 303 3.18 -11.41 14.59
N ARG A 304 4.04 -11.42 15.62
CA ARG A 304 5.20 -12.33 15.70
C ARG A 304 4.73 -13.71 16.18
N GLY A 305 4.09 -14.47 15.31
CA GLY A 305 3.66 -15.84 15.59
C GLY A 305 2.76 -16.38 14.49
N ASP A 306 2.58 -17.71 14.47
CA ASP A 306 1.80 -18.41 13.43
C ASP A 306 0.28 -18.32 13.64
N PHE A 307 -0.18 -17.53 14.61
CA PHE A 307 -1.59 -17.41 14.95
C PHE A 307 -2.17 -16.07 14.49
N VAL A 308 -3.14 -16.16 13.58
CA VAL A 308 -3.93 -15.03 13.10
C VAL A 308 -5.22 -14.97 13.92
N LEU A 309 -5.46 -13.84 14.60
CA LEU A 309 -6.54 -13.68 15.57
C LEU A 309 -7.95 -13.53 14.95
N GLY A 310 -8.08 -13.28 13.65
CA GLY A 310 -9.40 -12.94 13.07
C GLY A 310 -9.80 -11.47 13.23
N GLY A 311 -8.95 -10.62 13.83
CA GLY A 311 -9.35 -9.29 14.27
C GLY A 311 -9.69 -8.35 13.11
N LEU A 312 -8.89 -8.37 12.04
CA LEU A 312 -9.13 -7.52 10.88
C LEU A 312 -10.29 -8.05 10.04
N GLN A 313 -10.37 -9.37 9.88
CA GLN A 313 -11.50 -10.03 9.22
C GLN A 313 -12.82 -9.73 9.95
N ALA A 314 -12.86 -9.83 11.28
CA ALA A 314 -14.06 -9.53 12.06
C ALA A 314 -14.52 -8.07 11.88
N VAL A 315 -13.58 -7.11 11.89
CA VAL A 315 -13.90 -5.71 11.62
C VAL A 315 -14.49 -5.56 10.22
N PHE A 316 -13.87 -6.15 9.21
CA PHE A 316 -14.34 -6.10 7.84
C PHE A 316 -15.77 -6.65 7.71
N GLU A 317 -16.02 -7.85 8.21
CA GLU A 317 -17.29 -8.55 8.02
C GLU A 317 -18.47 -7.96 8.80
N THR A 318 -18.20 -7.35 9.96
CA THR A 318 -19.26 -7.01 10.93
C THR A 318 -19.34 -5.53 11.32
N SER A 319 -18.25 -4.76 11.22
CA SER A 319 -18.20 -3.40 11.78
C SER A 319 -17.39 -2.40 10.96
N LEU A 320 -17.11 -2.65 9.68
CA LEU A 320 -16.29 -1.76 8.86
C LEU A 320 -16.90 -0.36 8.78
N HIS A 321 -18.21 -0.26 8.57
CA HIS A 321 -18.94 1.02 8.55
C HIS A 321 -18.67 1.84 9.82
N ARG A 322 -18.79 1.25 11.01
CA ARG A 322 -18.52 1.95 12.29
C ARG A 322 -17.07 2.36 12.44
N PHE A 323 -16.15 1.54 11.96
CA PHE A 323 -14.73 1.88 11.95
C PHE A 323 -14.47 3.07 11.03
N LEU A 324 -15.06 3.09 9.84
CA LEU A 324 -14.94 4.19 8.89
C LEU A 324 -15.62 5.47 9.40
N ASP A 325 -16.75 5.35 10.09
CA ASP A 325 -17.39 6.49 10.77
C ASP A 325 -16.44 7.08 11.84
N ASP A 326 -15.83 6.27 12.71
CA ASP A 326 -14.85 6.76 13.71
C ASP A 326 -13.52 7.22 13.08
N LEU A 327 -13.19 6.75 11.87
CA LEU A 327 -12.05 7.22 11.10
C LEU A 327 -12.24 8.69 10.69
N VAL A 328 -13.42 9.00 10.15
CA VAL A 328 -13.81 10.32 9.63
C VAL A 328 -14.22 11.27 10.75
N ASP A 329 -15.18 10.87 11.59
CA ASP A 329 -15.83 11.75 12.58
C ASP A 329 -15.23 11.65 13.98
N GLY A 330 -14.39 10.65 14.23
CA GLY A 330 -13.72 10.49 15.53
C GLY A 330 -12.80 11.67 15.85
N GLU A 331 -12.49 11.86 17.15
CA GLU A 331 -11.70 13.01 17.63
C GLU A 331 -10.46 13.24 16.76
N SER A 332 -10.49 14.38 16.07
CA SER A 332 -9.45 14.76 15.14
C SER A 332 -8.36 15.54 15.84
N ARG A 333 -8.57 16.16 17.01
CA ARG A 333 -7.56 16.99 17.70
C ARG A 333 -6.48 16.17 18.37
N CYS A 334 -5.29 16.76 18.45
CA CYS A 334 -4.20 16.19 19.24
C CYS A 334 -4.28 16.71 20.68
N ALA A 335 -4.12 15.82 21.67
CA ALA A 335 -4.03 16.22 23.07
C ALA A 335 -2.83 17.15 23.37
N LEU A 336 -1.85 17.22 22.46
CA LEU A 336 -0.69 18.10 22.53
C LEU A 336 -0.85 19.39 21.71
N ASP A 337 -2.05 19.69 21.21
CA ASP A 337 -2.33 20.99 20.58
C ASP A 337 -2.28 22.13 21.61
N PRO A 338 -1.83 23.35 21.23
CA PRO A 338 -1.42 23.75 19.88
C PRO A 338 0.03 23.37 19.51
N GLY A 339 0.83 22.86 20.46
CA GLY A 339 2.25 22.56 20.24
C GLY A 339 2.48 21.56 19.10
N CYS A 340 1.67 20.50 19.02
CA CYS A 340 1.72 19.54 17.92
C CYS A 340 1.41 20.19 16.58
N ARG A 341 0.33 20.99 16.49
CA ARG A 341 -0.05 21.71 15.28
C ARG A 341 1.06 22.63 14.78
N SER A 342 1.66 23.42 15.66
CA SER A 342 2.73 24.36 15.29
C SER A 342 4.08 23.66 14.99
N GLY A 343 4.28 22.45 15.53
CA GLY A 343 5.52 21.68 15.42
C GLY A 343 5.58 20.69 14.25
N GLY A 344 4.65 20.76 13.29
CA GLY A 344 4.61 19.89 12.11
C GLY A 344 3.37 19.02 11.96
N GLY A 345 2.37 19.16 12.86
CA GLY A 345 1.05 18.54 12.67
C GLY A 345 0.96 17.03 12.95
N ALA A 346 2.07 16.40 13.30
CA ALA A 346 2.16 14.98 13.68
C ALA A 346 3.05 14.79 14.92
N CYS A 347 2.66 13.85 15.80
CA CYS A 347 3.46 13.47 16.97
C CYS A 347 3.05 12.07 17.47
N MET A 348 3.75 11.60 18.52
CA MET A 348 3.46 10.35 19.24
C MET A 348 2.06 10.26 19.85
N ALA A 349 1.39 11.37 20.13
CA ALA A 349 0.02 11.34 20.63
C ALA A 349 -1.01 11.12 19.51
N CYS A 350 -0.80 11.63 18.29
CA CYS A 350 -1.81 11.63 17.23
C CYS A 350 -1.54 10.67 16.07
N LEU A 351 -0.36 10.72 15.44
CA LEU A 351 -0.08 10.01 14.18
C LEU A 351 1.10 9.04 14.28
N HIS A 352 2.16 9.31 15.05
CA HIS A 352 3.35 8.45 14.95
C HIS A 352 3.05 6.99 15.36
N LEU A 353 3.65 6.05 14.65
CA LEU A 353 3.63 4.63 14.97
C LEU A 353 5.03 4.16 15.38
N GLY A 354 5.12 2.98 16.02
CA GLY A 354 6.39 2.32 16.25
C GLY A 354 7.15 2.06 14.95
N GLU A 355 8.48 2.03 15.04
CA GLU A 355 9.37 1.75 13.89
C GLU A 355 9.03 0.47 13.09
N PRO A 356 8.66 -0.68 13.69
CA PRO A 356 8.28 -1.85 12.89
C PRO A 356 6.97 -1.67 12.10
N SER A 357 6.15 -0.68 12.47
CA SER A 357 4.84 -0.43 11.86
C SER A 357 4.87 0.58 10.72
N CYS A 358 5.89 1.46 10.68
CA CYS A 358 6.04 2.53 9.71
C CYS A 358 7.44 2.53 9.09
N ARG A 359 7.55 2.12 7.82
CA ARG A 359 8.82 2.08 7.07
C ARG A 359 9.28 3.47 6.60
N TRP A 360 8.42 4.47 6.71
CA TRP A 360 8.69 5.87 6.34
C TRP A 360 9.22 6.69 7.53
N PHE A 361 9.55 6.05 8.66
CA PHE A 361 10.12 6.68 9.84
C PHE A 361 9.30 7.86 10.38
N ASN A 362 7.96 7.76 10.28
CA ASN A 362 7.04 8.83 10.64
C ASN A 362 7.32 10.17 9.91
N ARG A 363 7.99 10.15 8.75
CA ARG A 363 8.16 11.33 7.89
C ARG A 363 6.95 11.49 6.96
N PHE A 364 6.73 12.69 6.44
CA PHE A 364 5.56 12.99 5.60
C PHE A 364 4.24 12.66 6.32
N LEU A 365 4.07 13.19 7.53
CA LEU A 365 2.83 13.09 8.30
C LEU A 365 2.35 14.48 8.67
N ASP A 366 1.06 14.75 8.46
CA ASP A 366 0.41 15.94 9.00
C ASP A 366 -1.09 15.68 9.12
N ARG A 367 -1.63 15.85 10.33
CA ARG A 367 -3.06 15.68 10.59
C ARG A 367 -3.93 16.72 9.89
N SER A 368 -3.39 17.91 9.61
CA SER A 368 -4.07 18.97 8.89
C SER A 368 -4.37 18.57 7.43
N GLU A 369 -3.58 17.64 6.88
CA GLU A 369 -3.83 17.03 5.57
C GLU A 369 -5.19 16.33 5.51
N LEU A 370 -5.65 15.78 6.64
CA LEU A 370 -6.92 15.07 6.75
C LEU A 370 -8.06 15.96 7.27
N PHE A 371 -7.79 16.80 8.28
CA PHE A 371 -8.85 17.45 9.09
C PHE A 371 -8.76 18.98 9.17
N SER A 372 -7.95 19.65 8.35
CA SER A 372 -8.06 21.12 8.21
C SER A 372 -9.38 21.49 7.51
N PRO A 373 -9.77 22.77 7.45
CA PRO A 373 -10.93 23.20 6.66
C PRO A 373 -10.86 22.81 5.16
N HIS A 374 -9.66 22.52 4.66
CA HIS A 374 -9.40 22.00 3.31
C HIS A 374 -8.77 20.60 3.37
N GLY A 375 -9.00 19.87 4.47
CA GLY A 375 -8.45 18.53 4.69
C GLY A 375 -9.21 17.49 3.89
N PHE A 376 -8.53 16.42 3.50
CA PHE A 376 -9.05 15.39 2.60
C PHE A 376 -10.36 14.74 3.07
N LEU A 377 -10.55 14.57 4.39
CA LEU A 377 -11.74 13.92 4.97
C LEU A 377 -12.87 14.90 5.29
N LEU A 378 -12.63 16.20 5.19
CA LEU A 378 -13.63 17.25 5.46
C LEU A 378 -13.99 18.05 4.21
N GLY A 379 -13.12 18.03 3.20
CA GLY A 379 -13.20 18.87 2.02
C GLY A 379 -13.76 18.16 0.80
N ALA A 380 -15.07 18.31 0.57
CA ALA A 380 -15.73 18.65 -0.71
C ALA A 380 -17.22 18.32 -0.58
N SER A 381 -17.99 19.27 -0.04
CA SER A 381 -19.42 19.39 -0.32
C SER A 381 -19.62 20.28 -1.54
#